data_AF-A0A017HFM7-F1
#
_entry.id   AF-A0A017HFM7-F1
#
_cell.length_a   1.000
_cell.length_b   1.000
_cell.length_c   1.000
_cell.angle_alpha   90.00
_cell.angle_beta   90.00
_cell.angle_gamma   90.00
#
_symmetry.space_group_name_H-M   'P 1'
#
loop_
_entity.id
_entity.type
_entity.pdbx_description
1 polymer ?
#
loop_
_entity_poly.entity_id
_entity_poly.type
_entity_poly.pdbx_seq_one_letter_code
_entity_poly.pdbx_strand_id
1 'polypeptide(L)' 'MFAAGEMLDWEAPTGGYLITACLATGRHAGRAAADWAKTAHRP' A
#
# COMPACT_ATOMS: atom_id res chain seq x y z
N MET A 1 2.95 5.84 -9.37
CA MET A 1 3.17 6.16 -7.94
C MET A 1 2.31 5.21 -7.12
N PHE A 2 2.82 4.67 -6.02
CA PHE A 2 2.10 3.76 -5.13
C PHE A 2 2.02 4.40 -3.75
N ALA A 3 0.88 4.26 -3.05
CA ALA A 3 0.64 4.77 -1.71
C ALA A 3 -0.05 3.71 -0.84
N ALA A 4 0.14 3.80 0.48
CA ALA A 4 -0.42 2.88 1.45
C ALA A 4 -0.54 3.56 2.82
N GLY A 5 -1.39 3.03 3.68
CA GLY A 5 -1.58 3.50 5.06
C GLY A 5 -2.14 4.92 5.11
N GLU A 6 -1.62 5.71 6.04
CA GLU A 6 -1.99 7.11 6.31
C GLU A 6 -1.83 8.05 5.10
N MET A 7 -0.99 7.70 4.12
CA MET A 7 -0.80 8.53 2.93
C MET A 7 -2.02 8.52 1.99
N LEU A 8 -2.97 7.61 2.23
CA LEU A 8 -4.25 7.59 1.55
C LEU A 8 -5.15 8.63 2.22
N ASP A 9 -5.91 9.39 1.44
CA ASP A 9 -6.80 10.45 1.97
C ASP A 9 -8.05 9.82 2.63
N TRP A 10 -7.85 9.28 3.83
CA TRP A 10 -8.90 8.71 4.68
C TRP A 10 -8.46 8.83 6.14
N GLU A 11 -9.44 8.93 7.03
CA GLU A 11 -9.22 9.06 8.47
C GLU A 11 -9.54 7.75 9.19
N ALA A 12 -8.55 7.19 9.88
CA ALA A 12 -8.70 5.92 10.58
C ALA A 12 -9.49 6.08 11.89
N PRO A 13 -10.53 5.25 12.14
CA PRO A 13 -11.13 5.15 13.47
C PRO A 13 -10.10 4.71 14.53
N THR A 14 -10.35 5.07 15.79
CA THR A 14 -9.56 4.56 16.91
C THR A 14 -9.75 3.04 17.07
N GLY A 15 -8.90 2.40 17.88
CA GLY A 15 -8.96 0.94 18.08
C GLY A 15 -8.11 0.14 17.08
N GLY A 16 -7.05 0.74 16.55
CA GLY A 16 -6.05 0.02 15.75
C GLY A 16 -6.34 -0.09 14.25
N TYR A 17 -7.39 0.58 13.75
CA TYR A 17 -7.72 0.57 12.31
C TYR A 17 -6.60 1.14 11.45
N LEU A 18 -5.86 2.15 11.94
CA LEU A 18 -4.70 2.69 11.22
C LEU A 18 -3.67 1.58 10.95
N ILE A 19 -3.29 0.81 11.97
CA ILE A 19 -2.30 -0.27 11.81
C ILE A 19 -2.84 -1.36 10.89
N THR A 20 -4.10 -1.77 11.07
CA THR A 20 -4.76 -2.75 10.20
C THR A 20 -4.74 -2.29 8.74
N ALA A 21 -5.10 -1.04 8.48
CA ALA A 21 -5.10 -0.45 7.15
C ALA A 21 -3.69 -0.33 6.57
N CYS A 22 -2.70 0.10 7.35
CA CYS A 22 -1.29 0.14 6.95
C CYS A 22 -0.79 -1.24 6.50
N LEU A 23 -1.10 -2.31 7.25
CA LEU A 23 -0.69 -3.67 6.89
C LEU A 23 -1.42 -4.19 5.65
N ALA A 24 -2.74 -3.96 5.57
CA ALA A 24 -3.55 -4.41 4.44
C ALA A 24 -3.16 -3.70 3.14
N THR A 25 -3.12 -2.37 3.16
CA THR A 25 -2.77 -1.54 1.99
C THR A 25 -1.29 -1.65 1.64
N GLY A 26 -0.40 -1.78 2.62
CA GLY A 26 1.03 -2.01 2.39
C GLY A 26 1.29 -3.33 1.64
N ARG A 27 0.60 -4.42 2.01
CA ARG A 27 0.64 -5.68 1.25
C ARG A 27 0.15 -5.51 -0.19
N HIS A 28 -0.91 -4.73 -0.39
CA HIS A 28 -1.47 -4.50 -1.72
C HIS A 28 -0.52 -3.66 -2.59
N ALA A 29 -0.12 -2.49 -2.11
CA ALA A 29 0.79 -1.58 -2.82
C ALA A 29 2.16 -2.22 -3.09
N GLY A 30 2.70 -2.96 -2.13
CA GLY A 30 3.97 -3.67 -2.29
C GLY A 30 3.93 -4.75 -3.37
N ARG A 31 2.82 -5.50 -3.47
CA ARG A 31 2.63 -6.48 -4.56
C ARG A 31 2.53 -5.80 -5.92
N ALA A 32 1.73 -4.74 -6.02
CA ALA A 32 1.60 -3.97 -7.25
C ALA A 32 2.95 -3.37 -7.69
N ALA A 33 3.72 -2.82 -6.76
CA ALA A 33 5.05 -2.28 -7.03
C ALA A 33 6.04 -3.37 -7.48
N ALA A 34 6.02 -4.54 -6.84
CA ALA A 34 6.88 -5.66 -7.22
C ALA A 34 6.53 -6.21 -8.62
N ASP A 35 5.25 -6.33 -8.95
CA ASP A 35 4.82 -6.78 -10.27
C ASP A 35 5.12 -5.73 -11.35
N TRP A 36 4.93 -4.44 -11.04
CA TRP A 36 5.36 -3.36 -11.93
C TRP A 36 6.87 -3.36 -12.15
N ALA A 37 7.68 -3.61 -11.12
CA ALA A 37 9.13 -3.68 -11.27
C ALA A 37 9.57 -4.84 -12.20
N LYS A 38 8.88 -5.98 -12.16
CA LYS A 38 9.15 -7.12 -13.07
C LYS A 38 8.82 -6.81 -14.53
N THR A 39 7.78 -6.02 -14.79
CA THR A 39 7.37 -5.66 -16.16
C THR A 39 8.16 -4.47 -16.69
N ALA A 40 8.39 -3.46 -15.84
CA ALA A 40 9.14 -2.26 -16.19
C ALA A 40 10.64 -2.52 -16.41
N HIS A 41 11.19 -3.63 -15.88
CA HIS A 41 12.57 -4.05 -16.11
C HIS A 41 12.71 -5.11 -17.24
N ARG A 42 11.72 -5.27 -18.12
CA ARG A 42 11.95 -5.98 -19.39
C ARG A 42 12.76 -5.05 -20.32
N PRO A 43 13.98 -5.44 -20.75
CA PRO A 43 14.70 -4.69 -21.77
C PRO A 43 13.96 -4.68 -23.11
#